data_AF-A0A645F1V7-F1
#
_entry.id   AF-A0A645F1V7-F1
#
_cell.length_a   1.000
_cell.length_b   1.000
_cell.length_c   1.000
_cell.angle_alpha   90.00
_cell.angle_beta   90.00
_cell.angle_gamma   90.00
#
_symmetry.space_group_name_H-M   'P 1'
#
loop_
_entity.id
_entity.type
_entity.pdbx_description
1 polymer ?
#
loop_
_entity_poly.entity_id
_entity_poly.type
_entity_poly.pdbx_seq_one_letter_code
_entity_poly.pdbx_strand_id
1 'polypeptide(L)'
;MSSLYMDYGVEVKNSLMSRWFELNLNIGNLLSAIYARKYGLDVARVVVGHNPIAQLIRENTNARDFGLSQELGIFEAVVRLSEETDIYERERKMDKFRWDWLEENGVFDYFNIEYIFAYLCKLQILERWVKLNAEEGGRVFRELIAGLKSDVKIPEE
;
A
#
# COMPACT_ATOMS: atom_id res chain seq x y z
N MET A 1 -3.94 6.60 3.92
CA MET A 1 -5.39 6.85 3.77
C MET A 1 -6.11 6.16 4.91
N SER A 2 -7.08 6.83 5.54
CA SER A 2 -7.76 6.33 6.75
C SER A 2 -8.65 5.12 6.45
N SER A 3 -8.84 4.24 7.44
CA SER A 3 -9.70 3.03 7.34
C SER A 3 -11.07 3.33 6.76
N LEU A 4 -11.71 4.39 7.26
CA LEU A 4 -13.04 4.87 6.87
C LEU A 4 -13.17 5.19 5.37
N TYR A 5 -12.08 5.68 4.76
CA TYR A 5 -12.08 5.99 3.33
C TYR A 5 -12.05 4.72 2.47
N MET A 6 -11.33 3.69 2.93
CA MET A 6 -11.28 2.41 2.23
C MET A 6 -12.60 1.64 2.41
N ASP A 7 -13.17 1.64 3.61
CA ASP A 7 -14.46 1.00 3.89
C ASP A 7 -15.58 1.60 3.01
N TYR A 8 -15.65 2.94 2.92
CA TYR A 8 -16.59 3.63 2.03
C TYR A 8 -16.36 3.30 0.55
N GLY A 9 -15.09 3.22 0.13
CA GLY A 9 -14.73 2.90 -1.25
C GLY A 9 -15.19 1.50 -1.69
N VAL A 10 -15.18 0.52 -0.78
CA VAL A 10 -15.64 -0.85 -1.04
C VAL A 10 -17.17 -0.91 -1.23
N GLU A 11 -17.93 -0.05 -0.57
CA GLU A 11 -19.40 0.00 -0.67
C GLU A 11 -19.91 0.66 -1.96
N VAL A 12 -19.01 1.20 -2.80
CA VAL A 12 -19.39 1.82 -4.07
C VAL A 12 -20.01 0.80 -5.02
N LYS A 13 -21.18 1.12 -5.58
CA LYS A 13 -21.91 0.23 -6.51
C LYS A 13 -21.14 -0.12 -7.78
N ASN A 14 -20.20 0.73 -8.18
CA ASN A 14 -19.34 0.50 -9.33
C ASN A 14 -18.29 -0.58 -9.00
N SER A 15 -18.28 -1.66 -9.79
CA SER A 15 -17.47 -2.85 -9.52
C SER A 15 -15.98 -2.59 -9.66
N LEU A 16 -15.54 -1.80 -10.65
CA LEU A 16 -14.12 -1.45 -10.79
C LEU A 16 -13.62 -0.63 -9.61
N MET A 17 -14.37 0.42 -9.23
CA MET A 17 -14.01 1.29 -8.12
C MET A 17 -13.92 0.50 -6.81
N SER A 18 -14.96 -0.27 -6.49
CA SER A 18 -14.99 -1.10 -5.27
C SER A 18 -13.80 -2.06 -5.22
N ARG A 19 -13.53 -2.79 -6.31
CA ARG A 19 -12.38 -3.70 -6.41
C ARG A 19 -11.04 -2.98 -6.31
N TRP A 20 -10.93 -1.75 -6.82
CA TRP A 20 -9.71 -0.94 -6.69
C TRP A 20 -9.45 -0.53 -5.24
N PHE A 21 -10.48 -0.12 -4.50
CA PHE A 21 -10.34 0.19 -3.08
C PHE A 21 -9.99 -1.05 -2.27
N GLU A 22 -10.66 -2.18 -2.54
CA GLU A 22 -10.34 -3.45 -1.90
C GLU A 22 -8.91 -3.90 -2.19
N LEU A 23 -8.45 -3.81 -3.44
CA LEU A 23 -7.06 -4.10 -3.82
C LEU A 23 -6.07 -3.28 -2.97
N ASN A 24 -6.28 -1.97 -2.89
CA ASN A 24 -5.37 -1.08 -2.17
C ASN A 24 -5.39 -1.32 -0.66
N LEU A 25 -6.55 -1.63 -0.09
CA LEU A 25 -6.67 -2.05 1.30
C LEU A 25 -5.89 -3.35 1.56
N ASN A 26 -6.07 -4.36 0.69
CA ASN A 26 -5.41 -5.66 0.82
C ASN A 26 -3.89 -5.56 0.66
N ILE A 27 -3.38 -4.78 -0.30
CA ILE A 27 -1.95 -4.50 -0.43
C ILE A 27 -1.42 -3.83 0.85
N GLY A 28 -2.12 -2.81 1.34
CA GLY A 28 -1.73 -2.08 2.56
C GLY A 28 -1.66 -2.97 3.78
N ASN A 29 -2.69 -3.80 3.99
CA ASN A 29 -2.75 -4.75 5.10
C ASN A 29 -1.67 -5.82 5.00
N LEU A 30 -1.44 -6.40 3.82
CA LEU A 30 -0.43 -7.42 3.61
C LEU A 30 0.98 -6.87 3.88
N LEU A 31 1.33 -5.71 3.33
CA LEU A 31 2.62 -5.06 3.59
C LEU A 31 2.78 -4.72 5.07
N SER A 32 1.73 -4.18 5.70
CA SER A 32 1.75 -3.85 7.13
C SER A 32 1.97 -5.09 7.99
N ALA A 33 1.33 -6.20 7.66
CA ALA A 33 1.49 -7.48 8.37
C ALA A 33 2.91 -8.06 8.18
N ILE A 34 3.46 -8.03 6.96
CA ILE A 34 4.82 -8.47 6.66
C ILE A 34 5.83 -7.67 7.48
N TYR A 35 5.73 -6.34 7.47
CA TYR A 35 6.67 -5.48 8.20
C TYR A 35 6.47 -5.57 9.71
N ALA A 36 5.23 -5.62 10.20
CA ALA A 36 4.97 -5.80 11.62
C ALA A 36 5.62 -7.08 12.14
N ARG A 37 5.46 -8.21 11.43
CA ARG A 37 6.15 -9.46 11.78
C ARG A 37 7.67 -9.31 11.74
N LYS A 38 8.21 -8.70 10.68
CA LYS A 38 9.66 -8.50 10.51
C LYS A 38 10.29 -7.70 11.65
N TYR A 39 9.55 -6.74 12.21
CA TYR A 39 10.03 -5.83 13.26
C TYR A 39 9.48 -6.17 14.66
N GLY A 40 8.81 -7.31 14.85
CA GLY A 40 8.28 -7.74 16.14
C GLY A 40 7.11 -6.90 16.68
N LEU A 41 6.38 -6.23 15.80
CA LEU A 41 5.16 -5.48 16.14
C LEU A 41 3.93 -6.40 16.12
N ASP A 42 2.89 -6.01 16.85
CA ASP A 42 1.61 -6.72 16.89
C ASP A 42 0.88 -6.58 15.54
N VAL A 43 0.87 -7.67 14.76
CA VAL A 43 0.24 -7.76 13.44
C VAL A 43 -1.26 -7.42 13.51
N ALA A 44 -1.96 -7.88 14.54
CA ALA A 44 -3.41 -7.71 14.61
C ALA A 44 -3.83 -6.23 14.76
N ARG A 45 -2.95 -5.41 15.37
CA ARG A 45 -3.18 -3.98 15.58
C ARG A 45 -2.94 -3.10 14.36
N VAL A 46 -2.08 -3.54 13.43
CA VAL A 46 -1.73 -2.73 12.25
C VAL A 46 -2.67 -2.99 11.07
N VAL A 47 -3.38 -4.11 11.07
CA VAL A 47 -4.32 -4.50 10.01
C VAL A 47 -5.63 -3.73 10.16
N VAL A 48 -6.08 -3.13 9.07
CA VAL A 48 -7.22 -2.22 9.01
C VAL A 48 -8.39 -2.82 8.23
N GLY A 49 -9.62 -2.46 8.59
CA GLY A 49 -10.83 -2.89 7.88
C GLY A 49 -11.39 -4.22 8.37
N HIS A 50 -12.56 -4.59 7.85
CA HIS A 50 -13.32 -5.77 8.29
C HIS A 50 -13.56 -6.80 7.18
N ASN A 51 -12.88 -6.66 6.04
CA ASN A 51 -13.02 -7.60 4.94
C ASN A 51 -12.38 -8.97 5.26
N PRO A 52 -12.71 -10.03 4.50
CA PRO A 52 -12.25 -11.38 4.78
C PRO A 52 -10.72 -11.49 4.90
N ILE A 53 -9.99 -10.79 4.03
CA ILE A 53 -8.52 -10.77 4.04
C ILE A 53 -7.97 -10.17 5.35
N ALA A 54 -8.52 -9.04 5.82
CA ALA A 54 -8.12 -8.45 7.09
C ALA A 54 -8.39 -9.39 8.28
N GLN A 55 -9.51 -10.11 8.26
CA GLN A 55 -9.85 -11.09 9.31
C GLN A 55 -8.88 -12.27 9.28
N LEU A 56 -8.61 -12.85 8.11
CA LEU A 56 -7.66 -13.96 7.94
C LEU A 56 -6.27 -13.59 8.48
N ILE A 57 -5.78 -12.39 8.21
CA ILE A 57 -4.48 -11.94 8.73
C ILE A 57 -4.48 -11.88 10.26
N ARG A 58 -5.57 -11.38 10.89
CA ARG A 58 -5.69 -11.27 12.35
C ARG A 58 -5.82 -12.63 13.02
N GLU A 59 -6.50 -13.58 12.39
CA GLU A 59 -6.68 -14.93 12.92
C GLU A 59 -5.42 -15.80 12.74
N ASN A 60 -4.68 -15.59 11.66
CA ASN A 60 -3.54 -16.42 11.27
C ASN A 60 -2.20 -15.68 11.39
N THR A 61 -2.02 -14.85 12.43
CA THR A 61 -0.81 -14.06 12.66
C THR A 61 0.48 -14.87 12.79
N ASN A 62 0.38 -16.17 13.13
CA ASN A 62 1.51 -17.08 13.27
C ASN A 62 1.81 -17.88 11.99
N ALA A 63 0.87 -17.96 11.04
CA ALA A 63 1.07 -18.68 9.79
C ALA A 63 2.00 -17.90 8.85
N ARG A 64 2.96 -18.59 8.21
CA ARG A 64 3.95 -17.94 7.32
C ARG A 64 3.31 -17.03 6.29
N ASP A 65 2.20 -17.46 5.71
CA ASP A 65 1.47 -16.76 4.65
C ASP A 65 0.19 -16.05 5.14
N PHE A 66 -0.04 -16.02 6.46
CA PHE A 66 -1.27 -15.50 7.05
C PHE A 66 -2.56 -16.20 6.56
N GLY A 67 -2.45 -17.40 5.99
CA GLY A 67 -3.57 -18.11 5.36
C GLY A 67 -4.03 -17.51 4.02
N LEU A 68 -3.19 -16.67 3.38
CA LEU A 68 -3.59 -15.89 2.20
C LEU A 68 -3.13 -16.48 0.87
N SER A 69 -2.23 -17.48 0.84
CA SER A 69 -1.63 -17.94 -0.42
C SER A 69 -2.65 -18.41 -1.46
N GLN A 70 -3.77 -18.97 -1.02
CA GLN A 70 -4.86 -19.44 -1.88
C GLN A 70 -6.04 -18.47 -1.97
N GLU A 71 -6.21 -17.60 -0.97
CA GLU A 71 -7.36 -16.69 -0.86
C GLU A 71 -7.11 -15.33 -1.53
N LEU A 72 -5.84 -14.92 -1.65
CA LEU A 72 -5.47 -13.62 -2.19
C LEU A 72 -4.58 -13.78 -3.42
N GLY A 73 -5.16 -13.67 -4.62
CA GLY A 73 -4.43 -13.85 -5.88
C GLY A 73 -3.22 -12.94 -6.08
N ILE A 74 -3.16 -11.79 -5.38
CA ILE A 74 -2.03 -10.86 -5.43
C ILE A 74 -0.91 -11.18 -4.42
N PHE A 75 -1.10 -12.18 -3.55
CA PHE A 75 -0.23 -12.45 -2.40
C PHE A 75 1.23 -12.65 -2.81
N GLU A 76 1.50 -13.61 -3.69
CA GLU A 76 2.86 -13.93 -4.16
C GLU A 76 3.55 -12.74 -4.83
N ALA A 77 2.80 -11.97 -5.62
CA ALA A 77 3.32 -10.79 -6.28
C ALA A 77 3.72 -9.71 -5.26
N VAL A 78 2.85 -9.41 -4.29
CA VAL A 78 3.12 -8.40 -3.25
C VAL A 78 4.25 -8.83 -2.32
N VAL A 79 4.31 -10.11 -1.92
CA VAL A 79 5.41 -10.64 -1.10
C VAL A 79 6.74 -10.47 -1.82
N ARG A 80 6.84 -10.89 -3.08
CA ARG A 80 8.05 -10.72 -3.89
C ARG A 80 8.45 -9.26 -4.03
N LEU A 81 7.49 -8.36 -4.24
CA LEU A 81 7.75 -6.92 -4.31
C LEU A 81 8.23 -6.37 -2.96
N SER A 82 7.73 -6.89 -1.83
CA SER A 82 8.10 -6.43 -0.49
C SER A 82 9.55 -6.73 -0.12
N GLU A 83 10.14 -7.75 -0.76
CA GLU A 83 11.53 -8.19 -0.57
C GLU A 83 12.55 -7.29 -1.27
N GLU A 84 12.10 -6.42 -2.18
CA GLU A 84 12.96 -5.41 -2.81
C GLU A 84 13.58 -4.49 -1.74
N THR A 85 14.91 -4.40 -1.77
CA THR A 85 15.72 -3.72 -0.75
C THR A 85 15.80 -2.22 -1.02
N ASP A 86 15.85 -1.84 -2.30
CA ASP A 86 15.79 -0.45 -2.71
C ASP A 86 14.35 0.06 -2.57
N ILE A 87 14.15 1.00 -1.64
CA ILE A 87 12.83 1.57 -1.33
C ILE A 87 12.24 2.27 -2.56
N TYR A 88 13.05 2.97 -3.35
CA TYR A 88 12.59 3.67 -4.53
C TYR A 88 12.08 2.67 -5.58
N GLU A 89 12.88 1.63 -5.87
CA GLU A 89 12.46 0.59 -6.82
C GLU A 89 11.27 -0.22 -6.32
N ARG A 90 11.18 -0.47 -5.00
CA ARG A 90 10.01 -1.14 -4.40
C ARG A 90 8.73 -0.34 -4.62
N GLU A 91 8.75 0.96 -4.29
CA GLU A 91 7.59 1.84 -4.49
C GLU A 91 7.22 1.93 -5.97
N ARG A 92 8.21 2.06 -6.86
CA ARG A 92 8.00 2.13 -8.30
C ARG A 92 7.37 0.85 -8.86
N LYS A 93 7.87 -0.31 -8.47
CA LYS A 93 7.32 -1.61 -8.90
C LYS A 93 5.92 -1.85 -8.32
N MET A 94 5.65 -1.39 -7.10
CA MET A 94 4.31 -1.47 -6.50
C MET A 94 3.30 -0.58 -7.24
N ASP A 95 3.70 0.63 -7.63
CA ASP A 95 2.86 1.50 -8.46
C ASP A 95 2.66 0.95 -9.87
N LYS A 96 3.69 0.30 -10.46
CA LYS A 96 3.55 -0.42 -11.72
C LYS A 96 2.57 -1.58 -11.60
N PHE A 97 2.63 -2.36 -10.51
CA PHE A 97 1.67 -3.42 -10.24
C PHE A 97 0.22 -2.91 -10.18
N ARG A 98 -0.01 -1.80 -9.48
CA ARG A 98 -1.32 -1.14 -9.44
C ARG A 98 -1.77 -0.64 -10.81
N TRP A 99 -0.85 -0.08 -11.59
CA TRP A 99 -1.11 0.35 -12.95
C TRP A 99 -1.56 -0.82 -13.83
N ASP A 100 -0.83 -1.93 -13.78
CA ASP A 100 -1.13 -3.12 -14.58
C ASP A 100 -2.47 -3.73 -14.19
N TRP A 101 -2.78 -3.76 -12.90
CA TRP A 101 -4.09 -4.17 -12.43
C TRP A 101 -5.22 -3.31 -13.03
N LEU A 102 -5.03 -1.98 -13.15
CA LEU A 102 -6.00 -1.10 -13.80
C LEU A 102 -6.11 -1.32 -15.32
N GLU A 103 -5.03 -1.72 -16.00
CA GLU A 103 -5.10 -2.08 -17.43
C GLU A 103 -5.83 -3.41 -17.63
N GLU A 104 -5.57 -4.39 -16.77
CA GLU A 104 -6.17 -5.74 -16.86
C GLU A 104 -7.64 -5.77 -16.45
N ASN A 105 -8.03 -4.94 -15.47
CA ASN A 105 -9.39 -4.90 -14.93
C ASN A 105 -10.21 -3.70 -15.42
N GLY A 106 -9.57 -2.69 -16.02
CA GLY A 106 -10.23 -1.59 -16.70
C GLY A 106 -10.89 -2.05 -18.00
N VAL A 107 -11.99 -1.41 -18.37
CA VAL A 107 -12.91 -1.95 -19.40
C VAL A 107 -12.59 -1.44 -20.80
N PHE A 108 -12.84 -2.34 -21.76
CA PHE A 108 -12.85 -2.23 -23.21
C PHE A 108 -13.81 -1.18 -23.81
N ASP A 109 -14.64 -0.53 -22.98
CA ASP A 109 -15.65 0.44 -23.42
C ASP A 109 -15.26 1.86 -23.00
N TYR A 110 -14.94 2.68 -24.01
CA TYR A 110 -14.38 4.02 -23.84
C TYR A 110 -15.39 5.05 -23.27
N PHE A 111 -16.68 4.72 -23.20
CA PHE A 111 -17.74 5.63 -22.73
C PHE A 111 -18.34 5.21 -21.37
N ASN A 112 -17.50 4.77 -20.43
CA ASN A 112 -17.90 4.43 -19.06
C ASN A 112 -17.15 5.28 -18.01
N ILE A 113 -17.81 5.56 -16.88
CA ILE A 113 -17.19 6.19 -15.69
C ILE A 113 -15.95 5.43 -15.21
N GLU A 114 -15.92 4.12 -15.42
CA GLU A 114 -14.78 3.26 -15.09
C GLU A 114 -13.51 3.63 -15.87
N TYR A 115 -13.64 4.07 -17.12
CA TYR A 115 -12.52 4.56 -17.92
C TYR A 115 -11.96 5.87 -17.35
N ILE A 116 -12.84 6.82 -17.04
CA ILE A 116 -12.45 8.11 -16.41
C ILE A 116 -11.79 7.86 -15.05
N PHE A 117 -12.33 6.93 -14.27
CA PHE A 117 -11.76 6.56 -12.97
C PHE A 117 -10.38 5.92 -13.10
N ALA A 118 -10.22 4.94 -14.00
CA ALA A 118 -8.91 4.33 -14.25
C ALA A 118 -7.88 5.36 -14.74
N TYR A 119 -8.29 6.27 -15.62
CA TYR A 119 -7.46 7.39 -16.05
C TYR A 119 -7.04 8.30 -14.88
N LEU A 120 -7.99 8.65 -14.00
CA LEU A 120 -7.71 9.44 -12.80
C LEU A 120 -6.69 8.74 -11.88
N CYS A 121 -6.88 7.44 -11.60
CA CYS A 121 -5.96 6.67 -10.77
C CYS A 121 -4.54 6.62 -11.38
N LYS A 122 -4.44 6.41 -12.70
CA LYS A 122 -3.17 6.43 -13.44
C LYS A 122 -2.52 7.81 -13.37
N LEU A 123 -3.29 8.88 -13.53
CA LEU A 123 -2.80 10.25 -13.41
C LEU A 123 -2.26 10.53 -11.99
N GLN A 124 -2.96 10.08 -10.94
CA GLN A 124 -2.50 10.22 -9.56
C GLN A 124 -1.16 9.51 -9.31
N ILE A 125 -0.97 8.31 -9.89
CA ILE A 125 0.31 7.61 -9.84
C ILE A 125 1.40 8.47 -10.49
N LEU A 126 1.17 9.00 -11.70
CA LEU A 126 2.16 9.84 -12.39
C LEU A 126 2.48 11.12 -11.61
N GLU A 127 1.47 11.82 -11.09
CA GLU A 127 1.66 13.04 -10.31
C GLU A 127 2.54 12.81 -9.08
N ARG A 128 2.37 11.66 -8.41
CA ARG A 128 3.20 11.29 -7.26
C ARG A 128 4.68 11.23 -7.64
N TRP A 129 5.00 10.67 -8.80
CA TRP A 129 6.39 10.57 -9.29
C TRP A 129 6.92 11.90 -9.83
N VAL A 130 6.07 12.73 -10.44
CA VAL A 130 6.46 14.08 -10.88
C VAL A 130 6.77 14.99 -9.69
N LYS A 131 6.05 14.85 -8.58
CA LYS A 131 6.29 15.60 -7.33
C LYS A 131 7.53 15.14 -6.57
N LEU A 132 8.05 13.94 -6.84
CA LEU A 132 9.25 13.41 -6.21
C LEU A 132 10.51 14.08 -6.80
N ASN A 133 10.83 15.26 -6.28
CA ASN A 133 12.12 15.91 -6.54
C ASN A 133 13.17 15.39 -5.54
N ALA A 134 14.19 14.70 -6.04
CA ALA A 134 15.28 14.15 -5.22
C ALA A 134 16.04 15.21 -4.42
N GLU A 135 16.19 16.43 -4.95
CA GLU A 135 16.84 17.54 -4.25
C GLU A 135 16.02 17.96 -3.02
N GLU A 136 14.71 18.08 -3.20
CA GLU A 136 13.79 18.48 -2.13
C GLU A 136 13.65 17.38 -1.08
N GLY A 137 13.57 16.11 -1.50
CA GLY A 137 13.59 14.97 -0.58
C GLY A 137 14.87 14.92 0.25
N GLY A 138 16.02 15.19 -0.37
CA GLY A 138 17.31 15.28 0.33
C GLY A 138 17.37 16.44 1.32
N ARG A 139 16.77 17.59 1.01
CA ARG A 139 16.64 18.73 1.93
C ARG A 139 15.83 18.34 3.16
N VAL A 140 14.63 17.80 2.96
CA VAL A 140 13.73 17.37 4.04
C VAL A 140 14.38 16.30 4.93
N PHE A 141 15.07 15.32 4.33
CA PHE A 141 15.77 14.29 5.10
C PHE A 141 16.87 14.88 6.00
N ARG A 142 17.67 15.81 5.47
CA ARG A 142 18.71 16.48 6.26
C ARG A 142 18.12 17.29 7.42
N GLU A 143 16.99 17.96 7.19
CA GLU A 143 16.27 18.69 8.25
C GLU A 143 15.76 17.75 9.35
N LEU A 144 15.20 16.60 8.98
CA LEU A 144 14.75 15.56 9.92
C LEU A 144 15.89 15.02 10.79
N ILE A 145 17.05 14.73 10.18
CA ILE A 145 18.24 14.27 10.91
C ILE A 145 18.81 15.37 11.81
N ALA A 146 18.81 16.62 11.36
CA ALA A 146 19.24 17.75 12.18
C ALA A 146 18.35 17.93 13.42
N GLY A 147 17.02 17.85 13.25
CA GLY A 147 16.06 17.90 14.35
C GLY A 147 16.22 16.76 15.35
N LEU A 148 16.37 15.52 14.85
CA LEU A 148 16.63 14.36 15.71
C LEU A 148 17.92 14.50 16.52
N LYS A 149 18.98 15.07 15.93
CA LYS A 149 20.25 15.33 16.63
C LYS A 149 20.13 16.42 17.68
N SER A 150 19.28 17.43 17.49
CA SER A 150 19.07 18.48 18.49
C SER A 150 18.25 18.01 19.70
N ASP A 151 17.36 17.02 19.50
CA ASP A 151 16.51 16.48 20.57
C ASP A 151 17.24 15.46 21.46
N VAL A 152 18.30 14.82 20.95
CA VAL A 152 19.16 13.92 21.75
C VAL A 152 20.21 14.76 22.50
N LYS A 153 19.84 15.32 23.65
CA LYS A 153 20.84 15.75 24.64
C LYS A 153 21.35 14.53 25.38
N ILE A 154 22.60 14.17 25.12
CA ILE A 154 23.35 13.18 25.91
C ILE A 154 23.49 13.75 27.33
N PRO A 155 23.07 13.03 28.40
CA PRO A 155 23.32 13.49 29.76
C PRO A 155 24.84 13.54 29.98
N GLU A 156 25.36 14.70 30.37
CA GLU A 156 26.77 14.81 30.80
C GLU A 156 26.96 14.03 32.11
N GLU A 157 28.04 13.24 32.18
CA GLU A 157 28.47 12.47 33.35
C GLU A 157 28.74 13.34 34.58
#